data_AF-A0A2S6PL19-F1
#
_entry.id   AF-A0A2S6PL19-F1
#
_cell.length_a   1.000
_cell.length_b   1.000
_cell.length_c   1.000
_cell.angle_alpha   90.00
_cell.angle_beta   90.00
_cell.angle_gamma   90.00
#
_symmetry.space_group_name_H-M   'P 1'
#
loop_
_entity.id
_entity.type
_entity.pdbx_description
1 polymer ?
#
loop_
_entity_poly.entity_id
_entity_poly.type
_entity_poly.pdbx_seq_one_letter_code
_entity_poly.pdbx_strand_id
1 'polypeptide(L)'
;MSSDRISEPLPATPETSADSPFRTEPTARDEAPQFVLPLVVHLEKTDPPARNDALVTAARAVLTILSDPRSLGEDEGGAEGEWARVMRDWQDARIRKVVRRARGAEWRKASALPGITVTGGHAEVRVFPPVPLDGWPKELAKLQVSGTDLDDPEPLAAPDAAGPVLWMSPDVEMSAGKAMAQAGHGAQLAWWELSDTERKAWREAGFPLSVATPDAARWRELTASGLPVVRDAGFTEIAPGSCTVVADHPALRR
;
A
#
# COMPACT_ATOMS: atom_id res chain seq x y z
N MET A 1 -42.55 -21.46 45.04
CA MET A 1 -42.78 -20.66 43.83
C MET A 1 -42.29 -19.25 44.14
N SER A 2 -41.32 -18.61 43.49
CA SER A 2 -40.41 -18.96 42.41
C SER A 2 -39.19 -18.05 42.64
N SER A 3 -37.98 -18.58 42.59
CA SER A 3 -36.76 -17.76 42.60
C SER A 3 -36.52 -17.27 41.18
N ASP A 4 -36.83 -16.01 40.91
CA ASP A 4 -36.53 -15.38 39.62
C ASP A 4 -35.01 -15.11 39.54
N ARG A 5 -34.30 -15.96 38.80
CA ARG A 5 -32.97 -15.66 38.30
C ARG A 5 -33.12 -14.67 37.15
N ILE A 6 -32.66 -13.44 37.37
CA ILE A 6 -32.41 -12.49 36.29
C ILE A 6 -31.15 -12.99 35.56
N SER A 7 -31.31 -13.46 34.33
CA SER A 7 -30.19 -13.76 33.44
C SER A 7 -29.53 -12.46 33.00
N GLU A 8 -28.26 -12.26 33.36
CA GLU A 8 -27.42 -11.22 32.78
C GLU A 8 -27.21 -11.49 31.27
N PRO A 9 -27.32 -10.48 30.39
CA PRO A 9 -26.97 -10.64 28.99
C PRO A 9 -25.45 -10.76 28.85
N LEU A 10 -25.00 -11.76 28.09
CA LEU A 10 -23.61 -11.92 27.69
C LEU A 10 -23.11 -10.65 26.98
N PRO A 11 -21.86 -10.20 27.23
CA PRO A 11 -21.31 -9.05 26.54
C PRO A 11 -21.22 -9.35 25.04
N ALA A 12 -21.81 -8.47 24.23
CA ALA A 12 -21.66 -8.51 22.79
C ALA A 12 -20.18 -8.48 22.44
N THR A 13 -19.74 -9.49 21.70
CA THR A 13 -18.45 -9.50 21.01
C THR A 13 -18.30 -8.21 20.21
N PRO A 14 -17.16 -7.50 20.29
CA PRO A 14 -16.95 -6.30 19.50
C PRO A 14 -17.02 -6.69 18.02
N GLU A 15 -17.95 -6.08 17.30
CA GLU A 15 -18.06 -6.19 15.85
C GLU A 15 -16.75 -5.69 15.24
N THR A 16 -15.91 -6.62 14.82
CA THR A 16 -14.78 -6.35 13.94
C THR A 16 -15.34 -5.72 12.68
N SER A 17 -14.83 -4.52 12.34
CA SER A 17 -15.34 -3.71 11.22
C SER A 17 -15.51 -4.58 9.97
N ALA A 18 -16.76 -4.70 9.53
CA ALA A 18 -17.15 -5.73 8.57
C ALA A 18 -16.77 -5.41 7.11
N ASP A 19 -16.01 -4.35 6.86
CA ASP A 19 -15.78 -3.80 5.51
C ASP A 19 -14.29 -3.54 5.23
N SER A 20 -13.45 -4.57 5.39
CA SER A 20 -12.05 -4.50 4.96
C SER A 20 -11.95 -4.69 3.44
N PRO A 21 -11.32 -3.78 2.69
CA PRO A 21 -11.21 -3.85 1.23
C PRO A 21 -10.29 -4.99 0.72
N PHE A 22 -9.75 -5.80 1.63
CA PHE A 22 -8.86 -6.93 1.35
C PHE A 22 -9.53 -8.30 1.56
N ARG A 23 -10.86 -8.35 1.69
CA ARG A 23 -11.60 -9.62 1.84
C ARG A 23 -11.61 -10.46 0.55
N THR A 24 -11.66 -11.77 0.75
CA THR A 24 -11.69 -12.78 -0.31
C THR A 24 -13.11 -13.03 -0.86
N GLU A 25 -14.17 -12.82 -0.07
CA GLU A 25 -15.55 -13.12 -0.47
C GLU A 25 -16.07 -12.18 -1.57
N PRO A 26 -16.96 -12.66 -2.47
CA PRO A 26 -17.62 -11.80 -3.44
C PRO A 26 -18.52 -10.77 -2.75
N THR A 27 -18.42 -9.50 -3.14
CA THR A 27 -19.22 -8.40 -2.56
C THR A 27 -19.78 -7.53 -3.67
N ALA A 28 -20.74 -6.64 -3.35
CA ALA A 28 -21.26 -5.65 -4.30
C ALA A 28 -20.15 -4.79 -4.96
N ARG A 29 -18.96 -4.69 -4.33
CA ARG A 29 -17.78 -4.02 -4.89
C ARG A 29 -17.21 -4.71 -6.14
N ASP A 30 -17.61 -5.94 -6.45
CA ASP A 30 -17.18 -6.70 -7.63
C ASP A 30 -17.91 -6.30 -8.91
N GLU A 31 -19.12 -5.75 -8.76
CA GLU A 31 -19.96 -5.30 -9.86
C GLU A 31 -19.68 -3.83 -10.25
N ALA A 32 -18.97 -3.10 -9.38
CA ALA A 32 -18.57 -1.72 -9.62
C ALA A 32 -17.42 -1.61 -10.65
N PRO A 33 -17.33 -0.50 -11.41
CA PRO A 33 -16.19 -0.21 -12.26
C PRO A 33 -14.86 -0.35 -11.50
N GLN A 34 -13.97 -1.19 -12.01
CA GLN A 34 -12.72 -1.51 -11.34
C GLN A 34 -11.62 -0.52 -11.75
N PHE A 35 -10.91 0.00 -10.76
CA PHE A 35 -9.77 0.89 -10.96
C PHE A 35 -8.48 0.25 -10.48
N VAL A 36 -7.36 0.75 -10.99
CA VAL A 36 -6.02 0.34 -10.58
C VAL A 36 -5.20 1.58 -10.29
N LEU A 37 -4.47 1.60 -9.18
CA LEU A 37 -3.44 2.61 -8.92
C LEU A 37 -2.13 2.19 -9.62
N PRO A 38 -1.71 2.89 -10.68
CA PRO A 38 -0.47 2.59 -11.38
C PRO A 38 0.72 3.17 -10.63
N LEU A 39 1.78 2.37 -10.55
CA LEU A 39 3.12 2.82 -10.18
C LEU A 39 4.08 2.45 -11.31
N VAL A 40 5.04 3.33 -11.59
CA VAL A 40 6.13 3.07 -12.52
C VAL A 40 7.45 3.30 -11.79
N VAL A 41 8.28 2.27 -11.72
CA VAL A 41 9.67 2.40 -11.25
C VAL A 41 10.59 2.77 -12.39
N HIS A 42 11.46 3.75 -12.16
CA HIS A 42 12.55 4.07 -13.06
C HIS A 42 13.65 3.00 -12.88
N LEU A 43 13.88 2.21 -13.92
CA LEU A 43 14.81 1.08 -13.85
C LEU A 43 15.67 1.05 -15.10
N GLU A 44 16.82 1.74 -15.01
CA GLU A 44 17.85 1.70 -16.04
C GLU A 44 18.58 0.35 -16.06
N LYS A 45 19.22 0.04 -17.20
CA LYS A 45 19.99 -1.22 -17.32
C LYS A 45 21.24 -1.23 -16.45
N THR A 46 21.85 -0.07 -16.34
CA THR A 46 23.09 0.16 -15.61
C THR A 46 22.72 0.79 -14.29
N ASP A 47 23.24 0.25 -13.19
CA ASP A 47 23.04 0.79 -11.84
C ASP A 47 21.56 0.82 -11.39
N PRO A 48 20.87 -0.34 -11.37
CA PRO A 48 19.51 -0.39 -10.82
C PRO A 48 19.52 -0.08 -9.31
N PRO A 49 18.46 0.53 -8.75
CA PRO A 49 18.39 0.81 -7.33
C PRO A 49 18.33 -0.49 -6.51
N ALA A 50 18.75 -0.41 -5.25
CA ALA A 50 18.57 -1.51 -4.30
C ALA A 50 17.07 -1.85 -4.15
N ARG A 51 16.77 -3.15 -4.00
CA ARG A 51 15.39 -3.64 -3.83
C ARG A 51 14.68 -2.93 -2.69
N ASN A 52 15.32 -2.81 -1.54
CA ASN A 52 14.74 -2.17 -0.35
C ASN A 52 14.39 -0.69 -0.59
N ASP A 53 15.29 0.04 -1.24
CA ASP A 53 15.05 1.45 -1.58
C ASP A 53 13.85 1.61 -2.53
N ALA A 54 13.69 0.71 -3.50
CA ALA A 54 12.50 0.68 -4.35
C ALA A 54 11.20 0.39 -3.56
N LEU A 55 11.23 -0.53 -2.59
CA LEU A 55 10.08 -0.83 -1.72
C LEU A 55 9.68 0.38 -0.86
N VAL A 56 10.65 0.99 -0.19
CA VAL A 56 10.44 2.19 0.64
C VAL A 56 9.88 3.32 -0.22
N THR A 57 10.47 3.54 -1.40
CA THR A 57 10.04 4.62 -2.32
C THR A 57 8.64 4.38 -2.86
N ALA A 58 8.26 3.12 -3.15
CA ALA A 58 6.89 2.79 -3.58
C ALA A 58 5.86 3.03 -2.48
N ALA A 59 6.16 2.62 -1.24
CA ALA A 59 5.31 2.88 -0.09
C ALA A 59 5.10 4.38 0.12
N ARG A 60 6.19 5.16 0.07
CA ARG A 60 6.14 6.63 0.13
C ARG A 60 5.34 7.23 -1.03
N ALA A 61 5.48 6.72 -2.25
CA ALA A 61 4.70 7.20 -3.40
C ALA A 61 3.19 7.03 -3.18
N VAL A 62 2.74 5.89 -2.63
CA VAL A 62 1.33 5.68 -2.28
C VAL A 62 0.85 6.67 -1.22
N LEU A 63 1.61 6.90 -0.15
CA LEU A 63 1.28 7.89 0.88
C LEU A 63 1.21 9.31 0.32
N THR A 64 2.14 9.66 -0.57
CA THR A 64 2.19 10.96 -1.23
C THR A 64 0.94 11.20 -2.07
N ILE A 65 0.51 10.24 -2.91
CA ILE A 65 -0.71 10.46 -3.70
C ILE A 65 -1.98 10.44 -2.85
N LEU A 66 -2.05 9.62 -1.79
CA LEU A 66 -3.20 9.60 -0.87
C LEU A 66 -3.40 10.92 -0.13
N SER A 67 -2.32 11.67 0.07
CA SER A 67 -2.32 12.92 0.84
C SER A 67 -2.17 14.19 0.00
N ASP A 68 -2.02 14.04 -1.32
CA ASP A 68 -1.92 15.14 -2.27
C ASP A 68 -3.25 15.90 -2.34
N PRO A 69 -3.26 17.25 -2.27
CA PRO A 69 -4.50 18.02 -2.33
C PRO A 69 -5.38 17.72 -3.55
N ARG A 70 -4.80 17.31 -4.68
CA ARG A 70 -5.58 16.89 -5.86
C ARG A 70 -6.36 15.61 -5.61
N SER A 71 -5.94 14.75 -4.68
CA SER A 71 -6.61 13.50 -4.33
C SER A 71 -7.67 13.66 -3.23
N LEU A 72 -7.76 14.84 -2.60
CA LEU A 72 -8.65 15.07 -1.46
C LEU A 72 -10.01 15.60 -1.90
N GLY A 73 -11.06 15.20 -1.18
CA GLY A 73 -12.41 15.71 -1.38
C GLY A 73 -12.54 17.20 -1.03
N GLU A 74 -13.76 17.70 -1.01
CA GLU A 74 -14.04 19.07 -0.60
C GLU A 74 -13.61 19.29 0.86
N ASP A 75 -12.66 20.20 1.09
CA ASP A 75 -12.45 20.80 2.41
C ASP A 75 -13.55 21.85 2.67
N GLU A 76 -13.75 22.27 3.92
CA GLU A 76 -14.79 23.25 4.27
C GLU A 76 -14.69 24.53 3.41
N GLY A 77 -15.59 24.66 2.43
CA GLY A 77 -15.66 25.79 1.49
C GLY A 77 -14.71 25.74 0.29
N GLY A 78 -14.01 24.62 0.07
CA GLY A 78 -13.06 24.41 -1.03
C GLY A 78 -13.65 23.69 -2.24
N ALA A 79 -12.95 23.78 -3.39
CA ALA A 79 -13.24 22.94 -4.54
C ALA A 79 -12.62 21.54 -4.35
N GLU A 80 -13.34 20.51 -4.80
CA GLU A 80 -12.83 19.14 -4.86
C GLU A 80 -11.52 19.04 -5.65
N GLY A 81 -10.56 18.24 -5.15
CA GLY A 81 -9.32 17.95 -5.85
C GLY A 81 -9.54 17.23 -7.19
N GLU A 82 -8.71 17.55 -8.19
CA GLU A 82 -8.80 17.03 -9.56
C GLU A 82 -8.91 15.49 -9.65
N TRP A 83 -8.25 14.78 -8.74
CA TRP A 83 -8.16 13.32 -8.67
C TRP A 83 -9.07 12.70 -7.60
N ALA A 84 -9.76 13.52 -6.81
CA ALA A 84 -10.48 13.06 -5.62
C ALA A 84 -11.55 12.02 -5.93
N ARG A 85 -12.33 12.25 -7.00
CA ARG A 85 -13.36 11.28 -7.43
C ARG A 85 -12.75 9.94 -7.79
N VAL A 86 -11.73 9.92 -8.65
CA VAL A 86 -11.12 8.66 -9.11
C VAL A 86 -10.35 7.95 -7.99
N MET A 87 -9.84 8.70 -7.00
CA MET A 87 -9.27 8.15 -5.78
C MET A 87 -10.34 7.50 -4.90
N ARG A 88 -11.53 8.10 -4.75
CA ARG A 88 -12.64 7.47 -4.03
C ARG A 88 -13.14 6.22 -4.75
N ASP A 89 -13.41 6.31 -6.05
CA ASP A 89 -13.89 5.17 -6.84
C ASP A 89 -12.94 3.96 -6.74
N TRP A 90 -11.62 4.20 -6.69
CA TRP A 90 -10.61 3.16 -6.48
C TRP A 90 -10.58 2.61 -5.05
N GLN A 91 -10.73 3.45 -4.03
CA GLN A 91 -10.75 3.04 -2.62
C GLN A 91 -12.06 2.32 -2.23
N ASP A 92 -13.16 2.64 -2.91
CA ASP A 92 -14.48 2.05 -2.71
C ASP A 92 -14.67 0.74 -3.49
N ALA A 93 -13.77 0.40 -4.42
CA ALA A 93 -13.73 -0.88 -5.11
C ALA A 93 -12.72 -1.86 -4.46
N ARG A 94 -12.40 -2.96 -5.16
CA ARG A 94 -11.24 -3.79 -4.79
C ARG A 94 -9.94 -3.03 -5.10
N ILE A 95 -9.20 -2.70 -4.05
CA ILE A 95 -7.98 -1.90 -4.17
C ILE A 95 -6.90 -2.70 -4.89
N ARG A 96 -6.59 -2.31 -6.12
CA ARG A 96 -5.50 -2.90 -6.91
C ARG A 96 -4.37 -1.90 -7.10
N LYS A 97 -3.13 -2.34 -6.92
CA LYS A 97 -1.91 -1.62 -7.29
C LYS A 97 -1.14 -2.42 -8.32
N VAL A 98 -0.63 -1.77 -9.35
CA VAL A 98 0.21 -2.42 -10.36
C VAL A 98 1.47 -1.60 -10.54
N VAL A 99 2.61 -2.26 -10.33
CA VAL A 99 3.93 -1.69 -10.58
C VAL A 99 4.42 -2.15 -11.94
N ARG A 100 4.80 -1.20 -12.78
CA ARG A 100 5.50 -1.43 -14.06
C ARG A 100 6.88 -0.78 -14.00
N ARG A 101 7.76 -1.14 -14.92
CA ARG A 101 9.05 -0.46 -15.07
C ARG A 101 9.13 0.35 -16.36
N ALA A 102 9.89 1.43 -16.30
CA ALA A 102 10.24 2.21 -17.48
C ALA A 102 11.69 2.69 -17.39
N ARG A 103 12.26 3.03 -18.55
CA ARG A 103 13.61 3.58 -18.69
C ARG A 103 13.70 4.53 -19.86
N GLY A 104 14.73 5.39 -19.88
CA GLY A 104 15.03 6.29 -20.99
C GLY A 104 13.80 7.02 -21.55
N ALA A 105 13.50 6.81 -22.83
CA ALA A 105 12.38 7.48 -23.49
C ALA A 105 11.00 7.05 -22.97
N GLU A 106 10.86 5.84 -22.46
CA GLU A 106 9.59 5.36 -21.89
C GLU A 106 9.33 5.99 -20.53
N TRP A 107 10.36 6.14 -19.69
CA TRP A 107 10.28 6.88 -18.43
C TRP A 107 9.88 8.33 -18.67
N ARG A 108 10.54 9.02 -19.61
CA ARG A 108 10.18 10.40 -19.98
C ARG A 108 8.74 10.56 -20.43
N LYS A 109 8.21 9.59 -21.20
CA LYS A 109 6.81 9.59 -21.66
C LYS A 109 5.85 9.35 -20.50
N ALA A 110 6.13 8.40 -19.62
CA ALA A 110 5.32 8.15 -18.44
C ALA A 110 5.31 9.38 -17.51
N SER A 111 6.48 10.02 -17.32
CA SER A 111 6.63 11.21 -16.48
C SER A 111 5.91 12.46 -17.00
N ALA A 112 5.53 12.49 -18.28
CA ALA A 112 4.73 13.57 -18.86
C ALA A 112 3.24 13.46 -18.55
N LEU A 113 2.74 12.29 -18.12
CA LEU A 113 1.35 12.12 -17.68
C LEU A 113 1.14 12.71 -16.28
N PRO A 114 -0.09 13.14 -15.91
CA PRO A 114 -0.40 13.55 -14.54
C PRO A 114 -0.03 12.47 -13.52
N GLY A 115 0.65 12.86 -12.45
CA GLY A 115 1.17 11.96 -11.42
C GLY A 115 2.27 12.60 -10.60
N ILE A 116 2.83 11.84 -9.67
CA ILE A 116 3.84 12.31 -8.72
C ILE A 116 5.04 11.38 -8.77
N THR A 117 6.22 11.95 -9.01
CA THR A 117 7.49 11.20 -8.87
C THR A 117 8.01 11.40 -7.45
N VAL A 118 8.29 10.29 -6.77
CA VAL A 118 8.95 10.26 -5.47
C VAL A 118 10.34 9.66 -5.65
N THR A 119 11.33 10.30 -5.04
CA THR A 119 12.73 9.88 -5.06
C THR A 119 13.13 9.33 -3.68
N GLY A 120 13.74 8.15 -3.69
CA GLY A 120 14.39 7.50 -2.54
C GLY A 120 15.87 7.86 -2.46
N GLY A 121 16.69 6.92 -2.00
CA GLY A 121 18.15 7.08 -2.04
C GLY A 121 18.65 7.14 -3.49
N HIS A 122 18.24 6.15 -4.30
CA HIS A 122 18.55 6.01 -5.72
C HIS A 122 17.31 5.64 -6.55
N ALA A 123 16.30 5.02 -5.94
CA ALA A 123 15.06 4.65 -6.61
C ALA A 123 14.21 5.88 -6.95
N GLU A 124 13.62 5.89 -8.13
CA GLU A 124 12.56 6.83 -8.50
C GLU A 124 11.30 6.03 -8.82
N VAL A 125 10.20 6.36 -8.14
CA VAL A 125 8.90 5.75 -8.38
C VAL A 125 7.89 6.83 -8.69
N ARG A 126 7.22 6.70 -9.82
CA ARG A 126 6.11 7.58 -10.20
C ARG A 126 4.79 6.89 -9.94
N VAL A 127 3.94 7.52 -9.15
CA VAL A 127 2.55 7.09 -8.92
C VAL A 127 1.60 7.98 -9.73
N PHE A 128 0.53 7.38 -10.22
CA PHE A 128 -0.46 8.04 -11.06
C PHE A 128 -1.83 7.99 -10.38
N PRO A 129 -2.74 8.95 -10.68
CA PRO A 129 -4.14 8.80 -10.32
C PRO A 129 -4.66 7.43 -10.79
N PRO A 130 -5.59 6.79 -10.05
CA PRO A 130 -6.13 5.52 -10.48
C PRO A 130 -6.73 5.61 -11.88
N VAL A 131 -6.60 4.52 -12.63
CA VAL A 131 -7.13 4.41 -14.00
C VAL A 131 -8.10 3.24 -14.09
N PRO A 132 -9.14 3.31 -14.96
CA PRO A 132 -10.01 2.17 -15.19
C PRO A 132 -9.21 0.94 -15.66
N LEU A 133 -9.64 -0.26 -15.24
CA LEU A 133 -8.94 -1.51 -15.56
C LEU A 133 -8.79 -1.74 -17.07
N ASP A 134 -9.76 -1.31 -17.86
CA ASP A 134 -9.82 -1.37 -19.33
C ASP A 134 -9.40 -0.05 -20.02
N GLY A 135 -9.07 0.99 -19.24
CA GLY A 135 -8.85 2.37 -19.71
C GLY A 135 -7.43 2.90 -19.50
N TRP A 136 -6.40 2.04 -19.52
CA TRP A 136 -5.02 2.46 -19.28
C TRP A 136 -4.51 3.44 -20.35
N PRO A 137 -3.84 4.55 -19.96
CA PRO A 137 -3.10 5.40 -20.90
C PRO A 137 -2.09 4.58 -21.71
N LYS A 138 -1.99 4.84 -23.01
CA LYS A 138 -1.17 4.04 -23.95
C LYS A 138 0.31 3.99 -23.53
N GLU A 139 0.81 5.08 -22.95
CA GLU A 139 2.17 5.21 -22.45
C GLU A 139 2.44 4.25 -21.29
N LEU A 140 1.44 3.98 -20.44
CA LEU A 140 1.54 3.06 -19.31
C LEU A 140 1.22 1.61 -19.73
N ALA A 141 0.21 1.42 -20.58
CA ALA A 141 -0.29 0.12 -21.00
C ALA A 141 0.77 -0.77 -21.68
N LYS A 142 1.75 -0.15 -22.35
CA LYS A 142 2.87 -0.86 -23.02
C LYS A 142 4.04 -1.23 -22.10
N LEU A 143 4.13 -0.61 -20.90
CA LEU A 143 5.23 -0.85 -19.98
C LEU A 143 5.14 -2.25 -19.38
N GLN A 144 6.29 -2.86 -19.10
CA GLN A 144 6.37 -4.24 -18.62
C GLN A 144 6.15 -4.31 -17.10
N VAL A 145 5.41 -5.34 -16.66
CA VAL A 145 5.30 -5.73 -15.24
C VAL A 145 6.43 -6.67 -14.80
N SER A 146 7.09 -7.33 -15.75
CA SER A 146 8.22 -8.24 -15.52
C SER A 146 9.58 -7.54 -15.64
N GLY A 147 10.64 -8.19 -15.16
CA GLY A 147 12.00 -7.64 -15.17
C GLY A 147 12.22 -6.55 -14.14
N THR A 148 11.46 -6.60 -13.04
CA THR A 148 11.69 -5.81 -11.82
C THR A 148 12.52 -6.62 -10.83
N ASP A 149 13.40 -7.49 -11.31
CA ASP A 149 14.25 -8.30 -10.44
C ASP A 149 15.33 -7.37 -9.91
N LEU A 150 15.21 -7.00 -8.65
CA LEU A 150 16.10 -6.10 -7.93
C LEU A 150 16.65 -6.89 -6.74
N ASP A 151 17.93 -6.70 -6.47
CA ASP A 151 18.62 -7.26 -5.31
C ASP A 151 19.06 -6.14 -4.37
N ASP A 152 19.41 -6.51 -3.15
CA ASP A 152 20.09 -5.61 -2.21
C ASP A 152 21.59 -5.93 -2.25
N PRO A 153 22.46 -5.02 -2.73
CA PRO A 153 23.89 -5.31 -2.93
C PRO A 153 24.65 -5.47 -1.60
N GLU A 154 24.12 -4.85 -0.53
CA GLU A 154 24.66 -4.93 0.82
C GLU A 154 23.58 -5.46 1.77
N PRO A 155 23.97 -6.14 2.87
CA PRO A 155 23.03 -6.54 3.90
C PRO A 155 22.25 -5.33 4.43
N LEU A 156 20.93 -5.48 4.54
CA LEU A 156 20.08 -4.43 5.08
C LEU A 156 20.41 -4.18 6.55
N ALA A 157 20.55 -2.92 6.92
CA ALA A 157 20.62 -2.53 8.32
C ALA A 157 19.30 -2.90 9.02
N ALA A 158 19.38 -3.14 10.34
CA ALA A 158 18.18 -3.31 11.14
C ALA A 158 17.30 -2.05 11.01
N PRO A 159 15.97 -2.20 10.83
CA PRO A 159 15.09 -1.04 10.71
C PRO A 159 15.09 -0.24 12.01
N ASP A 160 14.91 1.08 11.89
CA ASP A 160 14.74 1.93 13.06
C ASP A 160 13.38 1.64 13.72
N ALA A 161 13.43 0.93 14.85
CA ALA A 161 12.24 0.56 15.60
C ALA A 161 11.51 1.78 16.20
N ALA A 162 12.13 2.96 16.28
CA ALA A 162 11.45 4.18 16.71
C ALA A 162 10.52 4.74 15.63
N GLY A 163 10.74 4.40 14.35
CA GLY A 163 9.93 4.83 13.21
C GLY A 163 8.91 3.79 12.73
N PRO A 164 8.10 4.15 11.72
CA PRO A 164 7.23 3.20 11.03
C PRO A 164 8.03 2.15 10.26
N VAL A 165 7.65 0.87 10.41
CA VAL A 165 8.26 -0.26 9.71
C VAL A 165 7.18 -1.07 8.97
N LEU A 166 7.41 -1.34 7.70
CA LEU A 166 6.64 -2.31 6.92
C LEU A 166 7.38 -3.64 6.94
N TRP A 167 6.85 -4.60 7.68
CA TRP A 167 7.42 -5.94 7.78
C TRP A 167 6.90 -6.81 6.64
N MET A 168 7.78 -7.19 5.71
CA MET A 168 7.46 -8.09 4.60
C MET A 168 7.46 -9.54 5.08
N SER A 169 6.54 -10.34 4.56
CA SER A 169 6.46 -11.77 4.89
C SER A 169 7.75 -12.51 4.51
N PRO A 170 8.36 -13.29 5.44
CA PRO A 170 9.48 -14.17 5.11
C PRO A 170 9.03 -15.43 4.36
N ASP A 171 7.74 -15.75 4.39
CA ASP A 171 7.18 -17.02 3.88
C ASP A 171 6.69 -16.93 2.44
N VAL A 172 6.68 -15.73 1.85
CA VAL A 172 6.12 -15.46 0.52
C VAL A 172 7.16 -14.81 -0.38
N GLU A 173 7.65 -15.56 -1.35
CA GLU A 173 8.50 -15.00 -2.41
C GLU A 173 7.67 -14.11 -3.36
N MET A 174 8.22 -12.95 -3.67
CA MET A 174 7.57 -11.96 -4.55
C MET A 174 8.62 -11.29 -5.42
N SER A 175 8.31 -11.15 -6.72
CA SER A 175 9.05 -10.23 -7.58
C SER A 175 9.04 -8.82 -6.98
N ALA A 176 10.06 -8.00 -7.27
CA ALA A 176 10.13 -6.69 -6.61
C ALA A 176 8.91 -5.82 -6.92
N GLY A 177 8.37 -5.85 -8.14
CA GLY A 177 7.14 -5.12 -8.48
C GLY A 177 5.93 -5.53 -7.64
N LYS A 178 5.75 -6.83 -7.34
CA LYS A 178 4.70 -7.30 -6.43
C LYS A 178 4.97 -6.86 -5.00
N ALA A 179 6.20 -7.02 -4.52
CA ALA A 179 6.59 -6.59 -3.18
C ALA A 179 6.41 -5.06 -2.99
N MET A 180 6.71 -4.25 -4.01
CA MET A 180 6.48 -2.80 -4.02
C MET A 180 4.99 -2.46 -3.93
N ALA A 181 4.13 -3.17 -4.68
CA ALA A 181 2.69 -3.02 -4.56
C ALA A 181 2.20 -3.36 -3.14
N GLN A 182 2.68 -4.47 -2.57
CA GLN A 182 2.34 -4.91 -1.22
C GLN A 182 2.83 -3.93 -0.14
N ALA A 183 4.05 -3.40 -0.26
CA ALA A 183 4.55 -2.33 0.61
C ALA A 183 3.64 -1.08 0.52
N GLY A 184 3.19 -0.71 -0.68
CA GLY A 184 2.18 0.33 -0.88
C GLY A 184 0.83 0.02 -0.22
N HIS A 185 0.38 -1.23 -0.20
CA HIS A 185 -0.81 -1.63 0.55
C HIS A 185 -0.61 -1.52 2.07
N GLY A 186 0.54 -1.96 2.60
CA GLY A 186 0.86 -1.86 4.02
C GLY A 186 0.90 -0.40 4.49
N ALA A 187 1.54 0.48 3.70
CA ALA A 187 1.57 1.91 3.98
C ALA A 187 0.17 2.54 3.99
N GLN A 188 -0.67 2.20 3.00
CA GLN A 188 -2.06 2.67 2.94
C GLN A 188 -2.89 2.20 4.14
N LEU A 189 -2.74 0.95 4.57
CA LEU A 189 -3.43 0.42 5.74
C LEU A 189 -3.05 1.19 7.01
N ALA A 190 -1.75 1.39 7.25
CA ALA A 190 -1.31 2.21 8.38
C ALA A 190 -1.89 3.62 8.29
N TRP A 191 -1.80 4.26 7.12
CA TRP A 191 -2.35 5.59 6.90
C TRP A 191 -3.82 5.69 7.30
N TRP A 192 -4.65 4.71 6.93
CA TRP A 192 -6.07 4.71 7.26
C TRP A 192 -6.41 4.56 8.73
N GLU A 193 -5.59 3.85 9.50
CA GLU A 193 -5.80 3.67 10.94
C GLU A 193 -5.29 4.86 11.78
N LEU A 194 -4.47 5.73 11.21
CA LEU A 194 -3.98 6.93 11.88
C LEU A 194 -5.04 8.03 11.96
N SER A 195 -5.01 8.78 13.05
CA SER A 195 -5.76 10.04 13.18
C SER A 195 -5.23 11.12 12.24
N ASP A 196 -6.02 12.18 12.01
CA ASP A 196 -5.60 13.29 11.16
C ASP A 196 -4.34 14.01 11.67
N THR A 197 -4.15 14.07 12.99
CA THR A 197 -2.94 14.67 13.58
C THR A 197 -1.70 13.82 13.28
N GLU A 198 -1.80 12.50 13.42
CA GLU A 198 -0.69 11.60 13.13
C GLU A 198 -0.37 11.54 11.63
N ARG A 199 -1.41 11.50 10.79
CA ARG A 199 -1.27 11.61 9.32
C ARG A 199 -0.56 12.89 8.93
N LYS A 200 -0.97 14.03 9.50
CA LYS A 200 -0.32 15.33 9.27
C LYS A 200 1.15 15.30 9.68
N ALA A 201 1.45 14.80 10.88
CA ALA A 201 2.83 14.71 11.37
C ALA A 201 3.71 13.82 10.47
N TRP A 202 3.20 12.65 10.06
CA TRP A 202 3.95 11.73 9.20
C TRP A 202 4.20 12.32 7.80
N ARG A 203 3.21 13.03 7.24
CA ARG A 203 3.33 13.75 5.98
C ARG A 203 4.34 14.89 6.05
N GLU A 204 4.28 15.73 7.10
CA GLU A 204 5.20 16.86 7.29
C GLU A 204 6.65 16.41 7.48
N ALA A 205 6.86 15.21 8.06
CA ALA A 205 8.16 14.58 8.14
C ALA A 205 8.66 13.97 6.80
N GLY A 206 7.84 13.98 5.73
CA GLY A 206 8.20 13.42 4.42
C GLY A 206 8.02 11.91 4.29
N PHE A 207 7.12 11.34 5.10
CA PHE A 207 6.81 9.92 5.19
C PHE A 207 8.03 9.02 5.49
N PRO A 208 8.81 9.27 6.56
CA PRO A 208 9.87 8.36 6.97
C PRO A 208 9.28 6.98 7.30
N LEU A 209 9.84 5.94 6.69
CA LEU A 209 9.51 4.54 6.99
C LEU A 209 10.67 3.63 6.60
N SER A 210 10.75 2.47 7.24
CA SER A 210 11.62 1.36 6.84
C SER A 210 10.81 0.19 6.28
N VAL A 211 11.45 -0.63 5.44
CA VAL A 211 10.92 -1.92 5.01
C VAL A 211 11.91 -2.99 5.43
N ALA A 212 11.45 -4.08 6.04
CA ALA A 212 12.33 -5.15 6.49
C ALA A 212 11.63 -6.51 6.44
N THR A 213 12.40 -7.59 6.36
CA THR A 213 11.89 -8.96 6.49
C THR A 213 12.31 -9.51 7.85
N PRO A 214 11.37 -9.85 8.75
CA PRO A 214 11.69 -10.41 10.05
C PRO A 214 12.02 -11.91 9.96
N ASP A 215 12.59 -12.48 11.02
CA ASP A 215 12.64 -13.93 11.17
C ASP A 215 11.23 -14.53 11.43
N ALA A 216 11.12 -15.86 11.33
CA ALA A 216 9.85 -16.56 11.48
C ALA A 216 9.22 -16.45 12.89
N ALA A 217 10.01 -16.22 13.94
CA ALA A 217 9.47 -16.05 15.29
C ALA A 217 8.83 -14.66 15.41
N ARG A 218 9.56 -13.62 14.98
CA ARG A 218 9.07 -12.25 14.98
C ARG A 218 7.89 -12.07 14.03
N TRP A 219 7.85 -12.77 12.90
CA TRP A 219 6.71 -12.74 11.99
C TRP A 219 5.41 -13.25 12.64
N ARG A 220 5.48 -14.33 13.41
CA ARG A 220 4.32 -14.87 14.17
C ARG A 220 3.82 -13.87 15.22
N GLU A 221 4.72 -13.16 15.90
CA GLU A 221 4.33 -12.10 16.84
C GLU A 221 3.65 -10.94 16.12
N LEU A 222 4.26 -10.45 15.03
CA LEU A 222 3.75 -9.32 14.25
C LEU A 222 2.35 -9.60 13.70
N THR A 223 2.13 -10.79 13.13
CA THR A 223 0.83 -11.17 12.57
C THR A 223 -0.26 -11.38 13.63
N ALA A 224 0.11 -11.58 14.90
CA ALA A 224 -0.81 -11.70 16.04
C ALA A 224 -0.97 -10.39 16.85
N SER A 225 -0.21 -9.33 16.51
CA SER A 225 -0.11 -8.10 17.33
C SER A 225 -1.35 -7.20 17.29
N GLY A 226 -2.26 -7.41 16.34
CA GLY A 226 -3.38 -6.50 16.09
C GLY A 226 -3.00 -5.25 15.28
N LEU A 227 -1.74 -5.14 14.84
CA LEU A 227 -1.32 -4.14 13.85
C LEU A 227 -2.01 -4.38 12.49
N PRO A 228 -2.10 -3.37 11.62
CA PRO A 228 -2.66 -3.55 10.27
C PRO A 228 -1.88 -4.59 9.46
N VAL A 229 -2.60 -5.53 8.84
CA VAL A 229 -2.03 -6.64 8.07
C VAL A 229 -2.61 -6.66 6.67
N VAL A 230 -1.75 -6.66 5.65
CA VAL A 230 -2.15 -6.93 4.27
C VAL A 230 -2.27 -8.45 4.08
N ARG A 231 -3.42 -8.86 3.54
CA ARG A 231 -3.68 -10.25 3.13
C ARG A 231 -3.92 -10.29 1.63
N ASP A 232 -3.21 -11.17 0.93
CA ASP A 232 -3.43 -11.29 -0.52
C ASP A 232 -4.83 -11.85 -0.79
N ALA A 233 -5.57 -11.18 -1.66
CA ALA A 233 -6.94 -11.56 -2.00
C ALA A 233 -7.02 -12.75 -2.97
N GLY A 234 -5.89 -13.36 -3.37
CA GLY A 234 -5.88 -14.58 -4.18
C GLY A 234 -5.93 -14.38 -5.70
N PHE A 235 -5.65 -13.17 -6.18
CA PHE A 235 -5.56 -12.86 -7.63
C PHE A 235 -4.12 -12.91 -8.15
N THR A 236 -3.21 -13.42 -7.34
CA THR A 236 -1.80 -13.62 -7.67
C THR A 236 -1.44 -15.09 -7.52
N GLU A 237 -0.21 -15.46 -7.83
CA GLU A 237 0.32 -16.80 -7.54
C GLU A 237 0.48 -17.07 -6.03
N ILE A 238 0.23 -16.08 -5.17
CA ILE A 238 0.27 -16.20 -3.72
C ILE A 238 -1.03 -16.86 -3.25
N ALA A 239 -0.92 -17.82 -2.32
CA ALA A 239 -2.08 -18.49 -1.76
C ALA A 239 -3.05 -17.47 -1.12
N PRO A 240 -4.36 -17.50 -1.45
CA PRO A 240 -5.34 -16.57 -0.90
C PRO A 240 -5.31 -16.55 0.64
N GLY A 241 -5.36 -15.36 1.24
CA GLY A 241 -5.34 -15.16 2.69
C GLY A 241 -3.96 -15.09 3.33
N SER A 242 -2.88 -15.32 2.56
CA SER A 242 -1.51 -15.18 3.03
C SER A 242 -1.23 -13.75 3.51
N CYS A 243 -0.66 -13.61 4.70
CA CYS A 243 -0.15 -12.34 5.20
C CYS A 243 1.09 -11.96 4.38
N THR A 244 1.07 -10.79 3.74
CA THR A 244 2.18 -10.31 2.90
C THR A 244 2.96 -9.18 3.56
N VAL A 245 2.27 -8.31 4.31
CA VAL A 245 2.87 -7.17 5.01
C VAL A 245 2.17 -6.93 6.35
N VAL A 246 2.94 -6.64 7.40
CA VAL A 246 2.42 -6.05 8.65
C VAL A 246 2.95 -4.62 8.76
N ALA A 247 2.06 -3.64 8.96
CA ALA A 247 2.43 -2.24 9.07
C ALA A 247 2.55 -1.84 10.55
N ASP A 248 3.79 -1.69 11.01
CA ASP A 248 4.13 -1.34 12.39
C ASP A 248 4.45 0.16 12.48
N HIS A 249 3.41 0.97 12.72
CA HIS A 249 3.57 2.41 12.95
C HIS A 249 3.57 2.68 14.47
N PRO A 250 4.48 3.51 15.03
CA PRO A 250 4.58 3.75 16.48
C PRO A 250 3.26 4.18 17.13
N ALA A 251 2.49 5.02 16.46
CA ALA A 251 1.17 5.47 16.91
C ALA A 251 0.09 4.37 16.95
N LEU A 252 0.32 3.22 16.30
CA LEU A 252 -0.61 2.09 16.26
C LEU A 252 -0.24 0.97 17.24
N ARG A 253 0.91 1.09 17.91
CA ARG A 253 1.33 0.15 18.95
C ARG A 253 0.46 0.38 20.18
N ARG A 254 -0.25 -0.66 20.63
CA ARG A 254 -1.11 -0.63 21.81
C ARG A 254 -0.33 -0.96 23.07
#